data_AF-A0A257YHS6-F1
#
_entry.id   AF-A0A257YHS6-F1
#
_cell.length_a   1.000
_cell.length_b   1.000
_cell.length_c   1.000
_cell.angle_alpha   90.00
_cell.angle_beta   90.00
_cell.angle_gamma   90.00
#
_symmetry.space_group_name_H-M   'P 1'
#
loop_
_entity.id
_entity.type
_entity.pdbx_description
1 polymer ?
#
loop_
_entity_poly.entity_id
_entity_poly.type
_entity_poly.pdbx_seq_one_letter_code
_entity_poly.pdbx_strand_id
1 'polypeptide(L)'
;MYGNPNSNGFIGVTTDAEGTGANNTHTIDNSGQVDFVLLQFDRAVNLYGLTLDAYGDTDVSIRYGTTTYGVKPSWDNAAWSTVASALPNTFDNKVNNLDGYRNIGTPANVYANTWIVSALFPANSSTDAFKLQGVKFTATAVPEPATWAMMIIGFGVIGGAMRRRKGQAEAGALRFA
;
A
#
# COMPACT_ATOMS: atom_id res chain seq x y z
N MET A 1 -19.33 29.20 3.03
CA MET A 1 -18.03 29.33 2.33
C MET A 1 -16.92 29.22 3.36
N TYR A 2 -16.32 28.03 3.47
CA TYR A 2 -15.01 27.82 4.08
C TYR A 2 -14.39 26.65 3.30
N GLY A 3 -13.67 26.98 2.23
CA GLY A 3 -12.75 26.02 1.61
C GLY A 3 -11.52 25.93 2.52
N ASN A 4 -11.21 24.73 2.98
CA ASN A 4 -10.02 24.47 3.78
C ASN A 4 -8.76 24.77 2.92
N PRO A 5 -7.85 25.66 3.36
CA PRO A 5 -6.70 26.15 2.59
C PRO A 5 -5.57 25.12 2.37
N ASN A 6 -5.85 23.82 2.45
CA ASN A 6 -4.92 22.72 2.24
C ASN A 6 -5.26 21.94 0.97
N SER A 7 -5.31 22.58 -0.21
CA SER A 7 -5.47 21.88 -1.51
C SER A 7 -4.21 21.08 -1.88
N ASN A 8 -3.81 20.16 -1.01
CA ASN A 8 -2.69 19.24 -1.17
C ASN A 8 -3.25 17.82 -1.28
N GLY A 9 -3.52 17.40 -2.52
CA GLY A 9 -3.62 15.99 -2.92
C GLY A 9 -4.70 15.16 -2.24
N PHE A 10 -5.95 15.32 -2.68
CA PHE A 10 -7.02 14.37 -2.36
C PHE A 10 -7.28 13.46 -3.56
N ILE A 11 -7.49 12.18 -3.31
CA ILE A 11 -7.93 11.22 -4.32
C ILE A 11 -9.44 11.06 -4.19
N GLY A 12 -10.15 11.46 -5.24
CA GLY A 12 -11.57 11.20 -5.45
C GLY A 12 -11.77 10.43 -6.74
N VAL A 13 -12.98 9.91 -6.94
CA VAL A 13 -13.38 9.20 -8.16
C VAL A 13 -14.44 10.04 -8.86
N THR A 14 -14.55 9.91 -10.17
CA THR A 14 -15.65 10.51 -10.94
C THR A 14 -16.06 9.48 -11.96
N THR A 15 -17.33 9.08 -11.92
CA THR A 15 -17.89 8.19 -12.93
C THR A 15 -18.37 8.99 -14.13
N ASP A 16 -18.61 8.30 -15.24
CA ASP A 16 -19.23 8.86 -16.43
C ASP A 16 -20.64 9.43 -16.16
N ALA A 17 -21.36 8.88 -15.18
CA ALA A 17 -22.66 9.37 -14.72
C ALA A 17 -22.57 10.72 -13.99
N GLU A 18 -21.44 11.02 -13.35
CA GLU A 18 -21.22 12.26 -12.57
C GLU A 18 -20.62 13.41 -13.38
N GLY A 19 -20.38 13.20 -14.67
CA GLY A 19 -19.85 14.22 -15.58
C GLY A 19 -18.42 14.64 -15.22
N THR A 20 -18.21 15.92 -14.89
CA THR A 20 -16.85 16.47 -14.71
C THR A 20 -16.37 16.46 -13.25
N GLY A 21 -17.14 15.91 -12.30
CA GLY A 21 -16.78 15.93 -10.88
C GLY A 21 -16.74 17.33 -10.25
N ALA A 22 -17.41 18.30 -10.88
CA ALA A 22 -17.46 19.69 -10.41
C ALA A 22 -18.23 19.79 -9.08
N ASN A 23 -18.06 20.90 -8.34
CA ASN A 23 -18.71 21.10 -7.04
C ASN A 23 -18.39 20.03 -5.98
N ASN A 24 -17.20 19.43 -6.05
CA ASN A 24 -16.72 18.39 -5.14
C ASN A 24 -17.51 17.07 -5.18
N THR A 25 -18.25 16.78 -6.25
CA THR A 25 -18.89 15.46 -6.41
C THR A 25 -17.88 14.35 -6.70
N HIS A 26 -16.62 14.67 -7.01
CA HIS A 26 -15.57 13.67 -7.19
C HIS A 26 -15.20 12.96 -5.87
N THR A 27 -16.09 12.12 -5.37
CA THR A 27 -15.96 11.38 -4.12
C THR A 27 -15.76 9.90 -4.41
N ILE A 28 -15.24 9.19 -3.42
CA ILE A 28 -15.41 7.75 -3.33
C ILE A 28 -16.75 7.59 -2.60
N ASP A 29 -17.79 7.22 -3.34
CA ASP A 29 -19.14 7.08 -2.82
C ASP A 29 -19.85 5.82 -3.29
N ASN A 30 -21.02 5.56 -2.71
CA ASN A 30 -21.92 4.48 -3.09
C ASN A 30 -23.24 5.00 -3.68
N SER A 31 -23.24 6.22 -4.23
CA SER A 31 -24.41 6.85 -4.81
C SER A 31 -24.52 6.49 -6.29
N GLY A 32 -25.49 5.63 -6.63
CA GLY A 32 -25.70 5.16 -8.01
C GLY A 32 -24.76 4.01 -8.41
N GLN A 33 -23.46 4.23 -8.37
CA GLN A 33 -22.43 3.19 -8.50
C GLN A 33 -21.55 3.18 -7.24
N VAL A 34 -20.81 2.09 -7.02
CA VAL A 34 -19.83 2.06 -5.94
C VAL A 34 -18.47 2.43 -6.51
N ASP A 35 -17.98 3.56 -6.04
CA ASP A 35 -16.67 4.04 -6.36
C ASP A 35 -15.62 3.47 -5.41
N PHE A 36 -14.43 3.29 -5.97
CA PHE A 36 -13.30 2.75 -5.25
C PHE A 36 -11.99 3.24 -5.80
N VAL A 37 -10.97 3.17 -4.96
CA VAL A 37 -9.58 3.37 -5.35
C VAL A 37 -8.81 2.08 -5.12
N LEU A 38 -7.90 1.77 -6.06
CA LEU A 38 -6.98 0.65 -5.95
C LEU A 38 -5.60 1.17 -5.57
N LEU A 39 -5.03 0.61 -4.51
CA LEU A 39 -3.71 0.89 -4.00
C LEU A 39 -2.85 -0.35 -4.20
N GLN A 40 -1.76 -0.21 -4.95
CA GLN A 40 -0.81 -1.27 -5.18
C GLN A 40 0.57 -0.88 -4.65
N PHE A 41 1.15 -1.75 -3.84
CA PHE A 41 2.45 -1.58 -3.22
C PHE A 41 3.47 -2.52 -3.88
N ASP A 42 4.74 -2.11 -3.89
CA ASP A 42 5.86 -2.91 -4.39
C ASP A 42 6.13 -4.17 -3.54
N ARG A 43 5.54 -4.21 -2.34
CA ARG A 43 5.64 -5.29 -1.35
C ARG A 43 4.34 -5.43 -0.57
N ALA A 44 4.20 -6.52 0.17
CA ALA A 44 3.07 -6.68 1.07
C ALA A 44 3.18 -5.71 2.27
N VAL A 45 2.10 -4.98 2.53
CA VAL A 45 1.98 -4.02 3.64
C VAL A 45 0.75 -4.35 4.48
N ASN A 46 0.77 -4.00 5.75
CA ASN A 46 -0.44 -3.97 6.59
C ASN A 46 -0.99 -2.54 6.52
N LEU A 47 -2.04 -2.34 5.72
CA LEU A 47 -2.78 -1.08 5.68
C LEU A 47 -3.68 -1.01 6.90
N TYR A 48 -3.48 -0.04 7.80
CA TYR A 48 -4.21 0.03 9.08
C TYR A 48 -4.93 1.36 9.31
N GLY A 49 -4.72 2.36 8.46
CA GLY A 49 -5.46 3.61 8.59
C GLY A 49 -5.61 4.37 7.29
N LEU A 50 -6.64 5.22 7.28
CA LEU A 50 -6.97 6.13 6.19
C LEU A 50 -7.05 7.55 6.77
N THR A 51 -6.91 8.55 5.93
CA THR A 51 -7.26 9.94 6.25
C THR A 51 -8.31 10.37 5.24
N LEU A 52 -9.51 10.70 5.72
CA LEU A 52 -10.68 10.95 4.89
C LEU A 52 -11.09 12.42 4.97
N ASP A 53 -11.63 12.94 3.87
CA ASP A 53 -12.39 14.21 3.81
C ASP A 53 -13.85 13.83 3.56
N ALA A 54 -14.73 14.02 4.52
CA ALA A 54 -16.11 13.57 4.47
C ALA A 54 -16.99 14.54 3.68
N TYR A 55 -17.86 13.97 2.83
CA TYR A 55 -18.89 14.68 2.08
C TYR A 55 -20.29 14.06 2.31
N GLY A 56 -20.36 13.01 3.11
CA GLY A 56 -21.55 12.27 3.51
C GLY A 56 -21.23 11.42 4.72
N ASP A 57 -21.90 10.28 4.89
CA ASP A 57 -21.39 9.24 5.79
C ASP A 57 -20.06 8.68 5.24
N THR A 58 -19.29 7.99 6.05
CA THR A 58 -17.93 7.58 5.66
C THR A 58 -17.66 6.13 5.94
N ASP A 59 -18.68 5.27 5.97
CA ASP A 59 -18.46 3.83 6.07
C ASP A 59 -17.63 3.36 4.86
N VAL A 60 -16.59 2.58 5.16
CA VAL A 60 -15.66 2.08 4.15
C VAL A 60 -15.71 0.57 4.07
N SER A 61 -15.64 0.05 2.85
CA SER A 61 -15.34 -1.35 2.59
C SER A 61 -13.92 -1.47 2.08
N ILE A 62 -13.17 -2.39 2.66
CA ILE A 62 -11.79 -2.68 2.31
C ILE A 62 -11.72 -4.08 1.76
N ARG A 63 -11.16 -4.22 0.56
CA ARG A 63 -10.90 -5.51 -0.08
C ARG A 63 -9.43 -5.65 -0.40
N TYR A 64 -8.84 -6.82 -0.20
CA TYR A 64 -7.40 -6.97 -0.33
C TYR A 64 -6.96 -8.37 -0.78
N GLY A 65 -5.74 -8.41 -1.30
CA GLY A 65 -5.10 -9.62 -1.81
C GLY A 65 -3.75 -9.31 -2.44
N THR A 66 -3.24 -10.28 -3.19
CA THR A 66 -1.92 -10.20 -3.82
C THR A 66 -2.09 -10.20 -5.33
N THR A 67 -1.54 -9.18 -5.98
CA THR A 67 -1.47 -9.08 -7.46
C THR A 67 -0.03 -8.81 -7.90
N THR A 68 0.25 -8.91 -9.20
CA THR A 68 1.57 -8.57 -9.75
C THR A 68 1.78 -7.06 -9.73
N TYR A 69 2.79 -6.59 -8.99
CA TYR A 69 3.11 -5.16 -8.91
C TYR A 69 3.52 -4.58 -10.27
N GLY A 70 3.10 -3.34 -10.55
CA GLY A 70 3.46 -2.61 -11.76
C GLY A 70 2.68 -3.04 -13.01
N VAL A 71 1.80 -4.04 -12.88
CA VAL A 71 0.87 -4.46 -13.92
C VAL A 71 -0.52 -4.06 -13.46
N LYS A 72 -1.17 -3.18 -14.23
CA LYS A 72 -2.59 -2.86 -14.00
C LYS A 72 -3.41 -4.15 -14.13
N PRO A 73 -4.19 -4.54 -13.11
CA PRO A 73 -5.09 -5.68 -13.22
C PRO A 73 -6.06 -5.49 -14.39
N SER A 74 -6.32 -6.56 -15.15
CA SER A 74 -7.24 -6.53 -16.30
C SER A 74 -8.70 -6.59 -15.84
N TRP A 75 -9.11 -5.62 -15.01
CA TRP A 75 -10.46 -5.53 -14.44
C TRP A 75 -11.32 -4.44 -15.08
N ASP A 76 -10.81 -3.77 -16.12
CA ASP A 76 -11.59 -2.83 -16.91
C ASP A 76 -12.80 -3.56 -17.51
N ASN A 77 -14.02 -3.09 -17.22
CA ASN A 77 -15.29 -3.71 -17.61
C ASN A 77 -15.45 -5.19 -17.21
N ALA A 78 -14.66 -5.68 -16.24
CA ALA A 78 -14.80 -7.04 -15.75
C ALA A 78 -15.99 -7.15 -14.79
N ALA A 79 -16.59 -8.34 -14.72
CA ALA A 79 -17.58 -8.62 -13.70
C ALA A 79 -16.95 -8.51 -12.30
N TRP A 80 -17.73 -8.06 -11.32
CA TRP A 80 -17.25 -7.93 -9.93
C TRP A 80 -16.70 -9.25 -9.38
N SER A 81 -17.21 -10.41 -9.81
CA SER A 81 -16.70 -11.73 -9.43
C SER A 81 -15.24 -11.94 -9.80
N THR A 82 -14.75 -11.34 -10.89
CA THR A 82 -13.34 -11.39 -11.29
C THR A 82 -12.46 -10.63 -10.29
N VAL A 83 -12.89 -9.43 -9.88
CA VAL A 83 -12.20 -8.62 -8.86
C VAL A 83 -12.22 -9.33 -7.51
N ALA A 84 -13.39 -9.83 -7.10
CA ALA A 84 -13.58 -10.54 -5.84
C ALA A 84 -12.76 -11.83 -5.77
N SER A 85 -12.59 -12.55 -6.88
CA SER A 85 -11.71 -13.73 -6.94
C SER A 85 -10.24 -13.38 -6.76
N ALA A 86 -9.79 -12.25 -7.30
CA ALA A 86 -8.39 -11.85 -7.24
C ALA A 86 -8.01 -11.18 -5.92
N LEU A 87 -8.96 -10.51 -5.27
CA LEU A 87 -8.82 -9.93 -3.93
C LEU A 87 -9.90 -10.54 -3.02
N PRO A 88 -9.73 -11.78 -2.53
CA PRO A 88 -10.80 -12.53 -1.89
C PRO A 88 -11.22 -11.99 -0.52
N ASN A 89 -10.32 -11.31 0.17
CA ASN A 89 -10.54 -10.91 1.55
C ASN A 89 -11.20 -9.53 1.61
N THR A 90 -12.15 -9.36 2.54
CA THR A 90 -12.87 -8.11 2.73
C THR A 90 -13.15 -7.86 4.20
N PHE A 91 -13.25 -6.60 4.59
CA PHE A 91 -13.85 -6.18 5.84
C PHE A 91 -14.44 -4.78 5.69
N ASP A 92 -15.43 -4.47 6.51
CA ASP A 92 -16.02 -3.14 6.58
C ASP A 92 -15.56 -2.45 7.84
N ASN A 93 -15.34 -1.14 7.75
CA ASN A 93 -15.17 -0.28 8.92
C ASN A 93 -16.28 0.77 8.91
N LYS A 94 -17.30 0.49 9.72
CA LYS A 94 -18.52 1.30 9.81
C LYS A 94 -18.46 2.14 11.08
N VAL A 95 -18.26 3.44 10.94
CA VAL A 95 -18.15 4.36 12.08
C VAL A 95 -18.82 5.66 11.73
N ASN A 96 -19.34 6.34 12.75
CA ASN A 96 -19.99 7.63 12.60
C ASN A 96 -19.11 8.61 11.81
N ASN A 97 -19.76 9.41 10.97
CA ASN A 97 -19.13 10.32 10.04
C ASN A 97 -17.87 11.02 10.60
N LEU A 98 -16.73 10.80 9.94
CA LEU A 98 -15.42 11.24 10.42
C LEU A 98 -14.61 11.92 9.31
N ASP A 99 -14.33 13.21 9.53
CA ASP A 99 -13.24 13.92 8.88
C ASP A 99 -11.91 13.60 9.56
N GLY A 100 -10.88 13.27 8.76
CA GLY A 100 -9.52 13.07 9.21
C GLY A 100 -9.11 11.61 9.40
N TYR A 101 -8.24 11.34 10.38
CA TYR A 101 -7.62 10.03 10.54
C TYR A 101 -8.60 8.98 11.05
N ARG A 102 -8.68 7.88 10.32
CA ARG A 102 -9.46 6.68 10.63
C ARG A 102 -8.55 5.48 10.79
N ASN A 103 -8.58 4.84 11.95
CA ASN A 103 -8.04 3.48 12.09
C ASN A 103 -9.08 2.50 11.53
N ILE A 104 -8.72 1.75 10.49
CA ILE A 104 -9.63 0.82 9.82
C ILE A 104 -9.69 -0.56 10.50
N GLY A 105 -8.88 -0.79 11.53
CA GLY A 105 -8.97 -1.99 12.37
C GLY A 105 -8.40 -3.25 11.73
N THR A 106 -7.57 -3.12 10.70
CA THR A 106 -6.92 -4.26 10.05
C THR A 106 -6.12 -5.09 11.06
N PRO A 107 -6.34 -6.41 11.15
CA PRO A 107 -5.58 -7.25 12.07
C PRO A 107 -4.07 -7.17 11.79
N ALA A 108 -3.24 -7.19 12.85
CA ALA A 108 -1.80 -6.93 12.76
C ALA A 108 -1.00 -7.87 11.83
N ASN A 109 -1.55 -9.06 11.55
CA ASN A 109 -0.91 -10.10 10.73
C ASN A 109 -1.42 -10.13 9.28
N VAL A 110 -2.26 -9.18 8.88
CA VAL A 110 -2.78 -9.11 7.51
C VAL A 110 -1.86 -8.25 6.67
N TYR A 111 -1.15 -8.87 5.72
CA TYR A 111 -0.30 -8.17 4.77
C TYR A 111 -0.73 -8.50 3.35
N ALA A 112 -0.90 -7.48 2.53
CA ALA A 112 -1.26 -7.61 1.13
C ALA A 112 -0.54 -6.52 0.33
N ASN A 113 -0.31 -6.75 -0.96
CA ASN A 113 0.27 -5.70 -1.81
C ASN A 113 -0.78 -4.95 -2.62
N THR A 114 -2.04 -5.39 -2.60
CA THR A 114 -3.13 -4.75 -3.34
C THR A 114 -4.33 -4.58 -2.42
N TRP A 115 -4.81 -3.35 -2.36
CA TRP A 115 -5.91 -2.94 -1.50
C TRP A 115 -6.90 -2.11 -2.31
N ILE A 116 -8.18 -2.41 -2.18
CA ILE A 116 -9.27 -1.57 -2.64
C ILE A 116 -9.85 -0.87 -1.41
N VAL A 117 -10.02 0.44 -1.53
CA VAL A 117 -10.78 1.27 -0.59
C VAL A 117 -11.99 1.78 -1.35
N SER A 118 -13.18 1.38 -0.92
CA SER A 118 -14.44 1.84 -1.51
C SER A 118 -15.33 2.46 -0.44
N ALA A 119 -16.34 3.20 -0.88
CA ALA A 119 -17.51 3.43 -0.06
C ALA A 119 -18.15 2.08 0.31
N LEU A 120 -18.97 2.07 1.35
CA LEU A 120 -19.55 0.82 1.86
C LEU A 120 -20.25 0.03 0.76
N PHE A 121 -19.88 -1.24 0.63
CA PHE A 121 -20.49 -2.17 -0.30
C PHE A 121 -20.68 -3.57 0.32
N PRO A 122 -21.89 -4.17 0.20
CA PRO A 122 -23.10 -3.59 -0.39
C PRO A 122 -23.59 -2.34 0.35
N ALA A 123 -24.06 -1.34 -0.41
CA ALA A 123 -24.55 -0.08 0.15
C ALA A 123 -25.72 -0.33 1.09
N ASN A 124 -25.81 0.48 2.16
CA ASN A 124 -26.95 0.49 3.06
C ASN A 124 -27.92 1.62 2.63
N SER A 125 -28.80 2.08 3.52
CA SER A 125 -29.74 3.19 3.21
C SER A 125 -29.10 4.58 3.29
N SER A 126 -27.84 4.68 3.71
CA SER A 126 -27.03 5.89 3.79
C SER A 126 -26.17 6.02 2.54
N THR A 127 -25.96 7.24 2.09
CA THR A 127 -24.92 7.53 1.10
C THR A 127 -23.62 7.80 1.84
N ASP A 128 -22.65 6.93 1.60
CA ASP A 128 -21.27 7.13 2.02
C ASP A 128 -20.55 7.90 0.94
N ALA A 129 -19.86 8.99 1.29
CA ALA A 129 -19.13 9.81 0.34
C ALA A 129 -17.93 10.49 1.02
N PHE A 130 -16.73 10.22 0.53
CA PHE A 130 -15.51 10.83 1.04
C PHE A 130 -14.42 10.94 -0.02
N LYS A 131 -13.39 11.73 0.24
CA LYS A 131 -12.13 11.69 -0.51
C LYS A 131 -11.03 11.09 0.34
N LEU A 132 -10.13 10.35 -0.30
CA LEU A 132 -8.97 9.78 0.38
C LEU A 132 -7.81 10.78 0.34
N GLN A 133 -7.46 11.31 1.51
CA GLN A 133 -6.32 12.22 1.67
C GLN A 133 -5.00 11.48 1.89
N GLY A 134 -5.05 10.28 2.48
CA GLY A 134 -3.85 9.51 2.75
C GLY A 134 -4.11 8.14 3.35
N VAL A 135 -3.07 7.33 3.34
CA VAL A 135 -3.07 5.97 3.89
C VAL A 135 -1.94 5.76 4.88
N LYS A 136 -2.20 4.94 5.90
CA LYS A 136 -1.24 4.53 6.92
C LYS A 136 -1.04 3.03 6.84
N PHE A 137 0.21 2.62 6.69
CA PHE A 137 0.57 1.22 6.54
C PHE A 137 1.93 0.93 7.18
N THR A 138 2.16 -0.33 7.52
CA THR A 138 3.48 -0.84 7.89
C THR A 138 3.93 -1.87 6.85
N ALA A 139 5.23 -1.97 6.59
CA ALA A 139 5.81 -3.00 5.74
C ALA A 139 6.75 -3.86 6.58
N THR A 140 6.90 -5.14 6.20
CA THR A 140 7.95 -5.96 6.80
C THR A 140 9.33 -5.44 6.37
N ALA A 141 10.26 -5.42 7.33
CA ALA A 141 11.64 -5.08 7.02
C ALA A 141 12.23 -6.13 6.08
N VAL A 142 12.78 -5.70 4.95
CA VAL A 142 13.60 -6.56 4.11
C VAL A 142 14.99 -6.57 4.73
N PRO A 143 15.59 -7.75 5.05
CA PRO A 143 16.95 -7.82 5.57
C PRO A 143 17.89 -7.06 4.63
N GLU A 144 18.54 -6.02 5.15
CA GLU A 144 19.18 -5.04 4.28
C GLU A 144 20.26 -5.69 3.39
N PRO A 145 20.35 -5.31 2.11
CA PRO A 145 21.45 -5.72 1.23
C PRO A 145 22.83 -5.40 1.81
N ALA A 146 22.91 -4.37 2.66
CA ALA A 146 24.12 -3.98 3.39
C ALA A 146 24.64 -5.10 4.30
N THR A 147 23.77 -5.92 4.90
CA THR A 147 24.19 -7.06 5.73
C THR A 147 24.99 -8.06 4.89
N TRP A 148 24.52 -8.35 3.68
CA TRP A 148 25.22 -9.24 2.75
C TRP A 148 26.55 -8.63 2.29
N ALA A 149 26.55 -7.34 1.98
CA ALA A 149 27.77 -6.62 1.60
C ALA A 149 28.81 -6.62 2.73
N MET A 150 28.40 -6.38 3.99
CA MET A 150 29.29 -6.39 5.14
C MET A 150 29.85 -7.79 5.43
N MET A 151 29.05 -8.84 5.27
CA MET A 151 29.54 -10.22 5.38
C MET A 151 30.58 -10.52 4.30
N ILE A 152 30.32 -10.15 3.05
CA ILE A 152 31.26 -10.35 1.93
C ILE A 152 32.56 -9.57 2.17
N ILE A 153 32.47 -8.31 2.61
CA ILE A 153 33.64 -7.50 2.94
C ILE A 153 34.42 -8.14 4.10
N GLY A 154 33.75 -8.55 5.18
CA GLY A 154 34.37 -9.19 6.33
C GLY A 154 35.11 -10.48 5.94
N PHE A 155 34.46 -11.36 5.16
CA PHE A 155 35.11 -12.57 4.63
C PHE A 155 36.24 -12.25 3.66
N GLY A 156 36.09 -11.21 2.83
CA GLY A 156 37.13 -10.73 1.92
C GLY A 156 38.39 -10.26 2.67
N VAL A 157 38.21 -9.52 3.76
CA VAL A 157 39.32 -9.06 4.63
C VAL A 157 40.01 -10.25 5.31
N ILE A 158 39.26 -11.18 5.89
CA ILE A 158 39.81 -12.37 6.55
C ILE A 158 40.58 -13.24 5.54
N GLY A 159 39.97 -13.52 4.39
CA GLY A 159 40.60 -14.28 3.31
C GLY A 159 41.86 -13.60 2.76
N GLY A 160 41.81 -12.29 2.55
CA GLY A 160 42.96 -11.48 2.13
C GLY A 160 44.11 -11.52 3.12
N ALA A 161 43.82 -11.41 4.42
CA ALA A 161 44.83 -11.49 5.47
C ALA A 161 45.52 -12.87 5.51
N MET A 162 44.76 -13.96 5.36
CA MET A 162 45.32 -15.33 5.29
C MET A 162 46.21 -15.52 4.06
N ARG A 163 45.83 -14.98 2.90
CA ARG A 163 46.64 -15.09 1.66
C ARG A 163 47.99 -14.37 1.78
N ARG A 164 48.03 -13.21 2.44
CA ARG A 164 49.28 -12.45 2.64
C ARG A 164 50.32 -13.21 3.47
N ARG A 165 49.89 -14.02 4.45
CA ARG A 165 50.80 -14.81 5.30
C ARG A 165 51.53 -15.92 4.53
N LYS A 166 50.86 -16.57 3.55
CA LYS A 166 51.49 -17.62 2.73
C LYS A 166 52.66 -17.08 1.87
N GLY A 167 52.51 -15.90 1.27
CA GLY A 167 53.57 -15.31 0.45
C GLY A 167 54.82 -14.90 1.24
N GLN A 168 54.70 -14.63 2.54
CA GLN A 168 55.85 -14.27 3.41
C GLN A 168 56.62 -15.50 3.91
N ALA A 169 55.97 -16.66 4.03
CA ALA A 169 56.62 -17.91 4.46
C ALA A 169 57.57 -18.48 3.39
N GLU A 170 57.27 -18.31 2.11
CA GLU A 170 58.14 -18.78 1.01
C GLU A 170 59.37 -17.88 0.79
N ALA A 171 59.24 -16.56 0.98
CA ALA A 171 60.35 -15.61 0.83
C ALA A 171 61.39 -15.68 1.98
N GLY A 172 60.99 -16.16 3.16
CA GLY A 172 61.90 -16.39 4.29
C GLY A 172 62.71 -17.68 4.20
N ALA A 173 62.24 -18.67 3.43
CA ALA A 173 62.87 -19.98 3.32
C ALA A 173 64.05 -20.05 2.33
N LEU A 174 64.26 -19.01 1.50
CA LEU A 174 65.27 -18.98 0.43
C LEU A 174 66.57 -18.23 0.80
N ARG A 175 66.86 -17.99 2.09
CA ARG A 175 68.03 -17.23 2.53
C ARG A 175 68.98 -18.03 3.43
N PHE A 176 69.51 -19.15 2.93
CA PHE A 176 70.70 -19.80 3.48
C PHE A 176 71.45 -20.53 2.35
N ALA A 177 72.48 -19.90 1.79
CA ALA A 177 73.56 -20.52 1.02
C ALA A 177 74.74 -19.52 0.93
#